data_AF-A0A444FKY4-F1
#
_entry.id   AF-A0A444FKY4-F1
#
_cell.length_a   1.000
_cell.length_b   1.000
_cell.length_c   1.000
_cell.angle_alpha   90.00
_cell.angle_beta   90.00
_cell.angle_gamma   90.00
#
_symmetry.space_group_name_H-M   'P 1'
#
loop_
_entity.id
_entity.type
_entity.pdbx_description
1 polymer ?
#
loop_
_entity_poly.entity_id
_entity_poly.type
_entity_poly.pdbx_seq_one_letter_code
_entity_poly.pdbx_strand_id
1 'polypeptide(L)'
;MGKGGLFDLERHFAFYGAYHSNPVNVLIHMLFVWPIFYTSLLIFQFTPPFFHLHLHLPLPGGGDALTLPFNFAFVGALVYALFYLFMDKKAGSLAAILCFLCWFGSYALAARLGFSLAWKVGPFLLFCLEIFLS
;
A
#
# COMPACT_ATOMS: atom_id res chain seq x y z
N MET A 1 -12.66 -9.85 37.79
CA MET A 1 -13.45 -9.00 36.87
C MET A 1 -12.68 -7.70 36.65
N GLY A 2 -11.75 -7.69 35.70
CA GLY A 2 -10.96 -6.50 35.35
C GLY A 2 -11.80 -5.55 34.51
N LYS A 3 -11.79 -4.26 34.85
CA LYS A 3 -12.46 -3.20 34.10
C LYS A 3 -11.89 -3.16 32.68
N GLY A 4 -12.69 -3.54 31.68
CA GLY A 4 -12.32 -3.47 30.26
C GLY A 4 -12.12 -2.02 29.84
N GLY A 5 -10.89 -1.54 29.91
CA GLY A 5 -10.48 -0.22 29.42
C GLY A 5 -9.74 -0.33 28.10
N LEU A 6 -9.40 0.82 27.52
CA LEU A 6 -8.66 1.00 26.26
C LEU A 6 -7.30 0.27 26.19
N PHE A 7 -6.82 -0.28 27.30
CA PHE A 7 -5.53 -0.96 27.45
C PHE A 7 -5.65 -2.45 27.76
N ASP A 8 -6.87 -3.01 27.69
CA ASP A 8 -7.10 -4.44 27.84
C ASP A 8 -6.69 -5.17 26.53
N LEU A 9 -5.39 -5.46 26.43
CA LEU A 9 -4.79 -6.13 25.28
C LEU A 9 -5.41 -7.49 25.02
N GLU A 10 -5.74 -8.27 26.06
CA GLU A 10 -6.33 -9.60 25.90
C GLU A 10 -7.70 -9.50 25.21
N ARG A 11 -8.54 -8.57 25.67
CA ARG A 11 -9.84 -8.32 25.04
C ARG A 11 -9.70 -7.81 23.60
N HIS A 12 -8.76 -6.92 23.33
CA HIS A 12 -8.50 -6.41 21.98
C HIS A 12 -7.98 -7.49 21.04
N PHE A 13 -7.03 -8.32 21.48
CA PHE A 13 -6.52 -9.45 20.68
C PHE A 13 -7.60 -10.52 20.48
N ALA A 14 -8.43 -10.83 21.47
CA ALA A 14 -9.52 -11.79 21.34
C ALA A 14 -10.58 -11.30 20.34
N PHE A 15 -10.95 -10.02 20.39
CA PHE A 15 -11.85 -9.42 19.40
C PHE A 15 -11.22 -9.41 18.00
N TYR A 16 -9.96 -8.94 17.88
CA TYR A 16 -9.23 -8.92 16.62
C TYR A 16 -9.11 -10.33 16.01
N GLY A 17 -8.80 -11.33 16.83
CA GLY A 17 -8.76 -12.73 16.43
C GLY A 17 -10.11 -13.23 15.93
N ALA A 18 -11.19 -13.03 16.70
CA ALA A 18 -12.54 -13.43 16.30
C ALA A 18 -13.01 -12.71 15.02
N TYR A 19 -12.64 -11.46 14.85
CA TYR A 19 -12.93 -10.67 13.66
C TYR A 19 -12.19 -11.23 12.42
N HIS A 20 -10.92 -11.63 12.57
CA HIS A 20 -10.13 -12.25 11.50
C HIS A 20 -10.47 -13.73 11.25
N SER A 21 -11.37 -14.31 12.03
CA SER A 21 -11.93 -15.65 11.79
C SER A 21 -13.18 -15.63 10.89
N ASN A 22 -13.82 -14.47 10.71
CA ASN A 22 -15.02 -14.34 9.88
C ASN A 22 -14.62 -14.28 8.38
N PRO A 23 -15.09 -15.20 7.53
CA PRO A 23 -14.69 -15.27 6.13
C PRO A 23 -15.06 -14.00 5.32
N VAL A 24 -16.14 -13.31 5.70
CA VAL A 24 -16.53 -12.03 5.08
C VAL A 24 -15.50 -10.96 5.40
N ASN A 25 -15.06 -10.88 6.65
CA ASN A 25 -14.07 -9.88 7.09
C ASN A 25 -12.71 -10.15 6.45
N VAL A 26 -12.30 -11.42 6.38
CA VAL A 26 -11.07 -11.83 5.67
C VAL A 26 -11.15 -11.44 4.20
N LEU A 27 -12.30 -11.65 3.54
CA LEU A 27 -12.47 -11.23 2.14
C LEU A 27 -12.37 -9.71 1.99
N ILE A 28 -13.04 -8.94 2.85
CA ILE A 28 -12.93 -7.48 2.89
C ILE A 28 -11.47 -7.06 3.07
N HIS A 29 -10.74 -7.68 4.00
CA HIS A 29 -9.32 -7.39 4.25
C HIS A 29 -8.46 -7.64 3.01
N MET A 30 -8.64 -8.80 2.36
CA MET A 30 -7.89 -9.17 1.17
C MET A 30 -8.16 -8.24 -0.02
N LEU A 31 -9.36 -7.65 -0.11
CA LEU A 31 -9.73 -6.73 -1.18
C LEU A 31 -9.27 -5.29 -0.90
N PHE A 32 -9.48 -4.78 0.32
CA PHE A 32 -9.27 -3.36 0.64
C PHE A 32 -7.84 -3.01 1.04
N VAL A 33 -7.01 -3.99 1.43
CA VAL A 33 -5.59 -3.72 1.74
C VAL A 33 -4.85 -3.11 0.54
N TRP A 34 -5.13 -3.56 -0.68
CA TRP A 34 -4.40 -3.10 -1.88
C TRP A 34 -4.75 -1.67 -2.32
N PRO A 35 -6.03 -1.26 -2.37
CA PRO A 35 -6.40 0.15 -2.60
C PRO A 35 -5.85 1.10 -1.54
N ILE A 36 -5.90 0.71 -0.25
CA ILE A 36 -5.32 1.50 0.86
C ILE A 36 -3.82 1.67 0.66
N PHE A 37 -3.13 0.57 0.36
CA PHE A 37 -1.70 0.59 0.12
C PHE A 37 -1.35 1.46 -1.08
N TYR A 38 -2.02 1.26 -2.22
CA TYR A 38 -1.81 2.01 -3.45
C TYR A 38 -1.99 3.53 -3.28
N THR A 39 -3.07 3.94 -2.63
CA THR A 39 -3.38 5.37 -2.41
C THR A 39 -2.42 6.01 -1.41
N SER A 40 -1.98 5.26 -0.39
CA SER A 40 -0.91 5.71 0.51
C SER A 40 0.40 5.94 -0.24
N LEU A 41 0.78 4.99 -1.10
CA LEU A 41 1.96 5.14 -1.96
C LEU A 41 1.84 6.36 -2.89
N LEU A 42 0.67 6.57 -3.50
CA LEU A 42 0.41 7.72 -4.38
C LEU A 42 0.65 9.06 -3.69
N ILE A 43 0.27 9.20 -2.41
CA ILE A 43 0.58 10.40 -1.61
C ILE A 43 2.10 10.50 -1.39
N PHE A 44 2.75 9.39 -1.02
CA PHE A 44 4.20 9.38 -0.80
C PHE A 44 5.03 9.58 -2.07
N GLN A 45 4.47 9.43 -3.27
CA GLN A 45 5.18 9.71 -4.52
C GLN A 45 5.65 11.16 -4.62
N PHE A 46 5.00 12.09 -3.90
CA PHE A 46 5.33 13.51 -3.91
C PHE A 46 6.37 13.90 -2.84
N THR A 47 6.94 12.93 -2.14
CA THR A 47 8.07 13.18 -1.24
C THR A 47 9.37 13.36 -2.02
N PRO A 48 10.35 14.14 -1.50
CA PRO A 48 11.65 14.29 -2.13
C PRO A 48 12.32 12.92 -2.35
N PRO A 49 12.82 12.63 -3.56
CA PRO A 49 13.52 11.39 -3.85
C PRO A 49 14.91 11.37 -3.21
N PHE A 50 15.32 10.21 -2.70
CA PHE A 50 16.67 9.97 -2.23
C PHE A 50 17.67 9.90 -3.39
N PHE A 51 17.25 9.26 -4.49
CA PHE A 51 17.99 9.19 -5.75
C PHE A 51 17.03 8.87 -6.91
N HIS A 52 17.52 9.00 -8.14
CA HIS A 52 16.80 8.67 -9.35
C HIS A 52 17.52 7.55 -10.10
N LEU A 53 16.75 6.59 -10.60
CA LEU A 53 17.24 5.66 -11.60
C LEU A 53 16.78 6.13 -12.97
N HIS A 54 17.73 6.36 -13.86
CA HIS A 54 17.47 6.67 -15.26
C HIS A 54 17.75 5.42 -16.08
N LEU A 55 16.71 4.87 -16.70
CA LEU A 55 16.81 3.70 -17.55
C LEU A 55 16.49 4.10 -18.99
N HIS A 56 17.48 3.99 -19.87
CA HIS A 56 17.27 4.19 -21.30
C HIS A 56 16.58 2.95 -21.87
N LEU A 57 15.26 3.02 -21.98
CA LEU A 57 14.44 1.93 -22.48
C LEU A 57 13.51 2.49 -23.57
N PRO A 58 13.41 1.83 -24.74
CA PRO A 58 12.39 2.20 -25.72
C PRO A 58 10.99 1.97 -25.11
N LEU A 59 10.33 3.05 -24.72
CA LEU A 59 8.99 3.00 -24.13
C LEU A 59 7.92 3.10 -25.23
N PRO A 60 6.82 2.33 -25.12
CA PRO A 60 5.64 2.54 -25.96
C PRO A 60 5.12 3.97 -25.75
N GLY A 61 5.21 4.82 -26.78
CA GLY A 61 4.84 6.24 -26.70
C GLY A 61 5.97 7.23 -27.04
N GLY A 62 7.15 6.74 -27.46
CA GLY A 62 8.20 7.58 -28.05
C GLY A 62 9.17 8.22 -27.05
N GLY A 63 9.08 7.89 -25.77
CA GLY A 63 10.08 8.24 -24.77
C GLY A 63 11.28 7.30 -24.80
N ASP A 64 12.47 7.85 -24.60
CA ASP A 64 13.77 7.19 -24.62
C ASP A 64 14.40 7.00 -23.23
N ALA A 65 13.71 7.47 -22.17
CA ALA A 65 14.16 7.33 -20.79
C ALA A 65 13.00 7.14 -19.80
N LEU A 66 13.04 6.07 -19.01
CA LEU A 66 12.26 5.89 -17.80
C LEU A 66 13.05 6.43 -16.62
N THR A 67 12.58 7.52 -16.02
CA THR A 67 13.12 8.01 -14.74
C THR A 67 12.26 7.46 -13.61
N LEU A 68 12.85 6.75 -12.65
CA LEU A 68 12.15 6.24 -11.46
C LEU A 68 12.68 6.95 -10.21
N PRO A 69 11.83 7.72 -9.48
CA PRO A 69 12.21 8.32 -8.22
C PRO A 69 12.19 7.27 -7.10
N PHE A 70 13.32 7.13 -6.39
CA PHE A 70 13.41 6.31 -5.19
C PHE A 70 13.13 7.20 -3.99
N ASN A 71 11.87 7.31 -3.62
CA ASN A 71 11.35 8.16 -2.55
C ASN A 71 10.71 7.31 -1.42
N PHE A 72 9.95 7.92 -0.51
CA PHE A 72 9.28 7.18 0.56
C PHE A 72 8.24 6.16 0.06
N ALA A 73 7.64 6.36 -1.12
CA ALA A 73 6.74 5.36 -1.71
C ALA A 73 7.52 4.09 -2.08
N PHE A 74 8.72 4.23 -2.65
CA PHE A 74 9.58 3.08 -2.92
C PHE A 74 9.98 2.35 -1.63
N VAL A 75 10.40 3.10 -0.60
CA VAL A 75 10.80 2.50 0.68
C VAL A 75 9.63 1.74 1.31
N GLY A 76 8.43 2.33 1.34
CA GLY A 76 7.22 1.65 1.82
C GLY A 76 6.94 0.37 1.04
N ALA A 77 6.97 0.43 -0.29
CA ALA A 77 6.78 -0.73 -1.16
C ALA A 77 7.79 -1.85 -0.88
N LEU A 78 9.06 -1.51 -0.74
CA LEU A 78 10.13 -2.47 -0.46
C LEU A 78 9.97 -3.11 0.92
N VAL A 79 9.69 -2.32 1.96
CA VAL A 79 9.51 -2.83 3.33
C VAL A 79 8.35 -3.83 3.38
N TYR A 80 7.18 -3.48 2.82
CA TYR A 80 6.04 -4.38 2.82
C TYR A 80 6.26 -5.62 1.93
N ALA A 81 6.93 -5.48 0.78
CA ALA A 81 7.26 -6.63 -0.06
C ALA A 81 8.17 -7.64 0.68
N LEU A 82 9.22 -7.16 1.35
CA LEU A 82 10.11 -8.00 2.15
C LEU A 82 9.38 -8.62 3.35
N PHE A 83 8.54 -7.85 4.02
CA PHE A 83 7.72 -8.34 5.12
C PHE A 83 6.84 -9.52 4.70
N TYR A 84 6.13 -9.38 3.57
CA TYR A 84 5.29 -10.47 3.05
C TYR A 84 6.11 -11.69 2.62
N LEU A 85 7.25 -11.50 1.95
CA LEU A 85 8.15 -12.59 1.55
C LEU A 85 8.67 -13.42 2.74
N PHE A 86 8.99 -12.75 3.85
CA PHE A 86 9.45 -13.43 5.06
C PHE A 86 8.33 -14.16 5.80
N MET A 87 7.08 -13.71 5.64
CA MET A 87 5.92 -14.32 6.30
C MET A 87 5.49 -15.64 5.64
N ASP A 88 5.39 -15.68 4.30
CA ASP A 88 5.13 -16.92 3.55
C ASP A 88 5.76 -16.84 2.16
N LYS A 89 6.48 -17.88 1.74
CA LYS A 89 7.20 -17.84 0.45
C LYS A 89 6.27 -17.77 -0.76
N LYS A 90 5.10 -18.42 -0.73
CA LYS A 90 4.20 -18.51 -1.90
C LYS A 90 3.26 -17.31 -1.97
N ALA A 91 2.44 -17.14 -0.93
CA ALA A 91 1.51 -16.03 -0.81
C ALA A 91 2.25 -14.70 -0.68
N GLY A 92 3.38 -14.69 0.04
CA GLY A 92 4.20 -13.49 0.18
C GLY A 92 4.91 -13.08 -1.10
N SER A 93 5.30 -14.01 -1.97
CA SER A 93 5.82 -13.67 -3.31
C SER A 93 4.76 -12.99 -4.17
N LEU A 94 3.51 -13.47 -4.12
CA LEU A 94 2.40 -12.83 -4.81
C LEU A 94 2.16 -11.41 -4.26
N ALA A 95 2.14 -11.27 -2.93
CA ALA A 95 1.99 -9.99 -2.27
C ALA A 95 3.14 -9.01 -2.60
N ALA A 96 4.38 -9.49 -2.69
CA ALA A 96 5.53 -8.68 -3.09
C ALA A 96 5.42 -8.17 -4.53
N ILE A 97 4.94 -9.01 -5.46
CA ILE A 97 4.63 -8.58 -6.83
C ILE A 97 3.55 -7.50 -6.81
N LEU A 98 2.49 -7.68 -6.02
CA LEU A 98 1.44 -6.66 -5.88
C LEU A 98 1.98 -5.36 -5.29
N CYS A 99 2.86 -5.41 -4.28
CA CYS A 99 3.51 -4.21 -3.74
C CYS A 99 4.31 -3.46 -4.82
N PHE A 100 5.07 -4.20 -5.63
CA PHE A 100 5.82 -3.61 -6.76
C PHE A 100 4.87 -2.98 -7.80
N LEU A 101 3.79 -3.67 -8.17
CA LEU A 101 2.78 -3.14 -9.10
C LEU A 101 2.10 -1.89 -8.55
N CYS A 102 1.79 -1.86 -7.24
CA CYS A 102 1.23 -0.68 -6.59
C CYS A 102 2.20 0.51 -6.60
N TRP A 103 3.49 0.27 -6.35
CA TRP A 103 4.51 1.31 -6.41
C TRP A 103 4.67 1.86 -7.83
N PHE A 104 4.87 0.99 -8.82
CA PHE A 104 5.04 1.41 -10.20
C PHE A 104 3.78 2.09 -10.75
N GLY A 105 2.61 1.53 -10.46
CA GLY A 105 1.33 2.09 -10.87
C GLY A 105 1.01 3.44 -10.21
N SER A 106 1.35 3.62 -8.93
CA SER A 106 1.17 4.90 -8.24
C SER A 106 2.11 5.96 -8.78
N TYR A 107 3.35 5.59 -9.14
CA TYR A 107 4.28 6.48 -9.83
C TYR A 107 3.73 6.92 -11.19
N ALA A 108 3.29 5.97 -12.02
CA ALA A 108 2.73 6.27 -13.34
C ALA A 108 1.49 7.18 -13.25
N LEU A 109 0.65 7.00 -12.22
CA LEU A 109 -0.51 7.84 -11.99
C LEU A 109 -0.11 9.23 -11.45
N ALA A 110 0.84 9.31 -10.51
CA ALA A 110 1.36 10.57 -9.98
C ALA A 110 1.94 11.46 -11.08
N ALA A 111 2.67 10.86 -12.03
CA ALA A 111 3.23 11.55 -13.18
C ALA A 111 2.16 12.15 -14.12
N ARG A 112 0.95 11.57 -14.16
CA ARG A 112 -0.18 12.08 -14.96
C ARG A 112 -1.03 13.12 -14.24
N LEU A 113 -1.30 12.92 -12.95
CA LEU A 113 -2.21 13.77 -12.18
C LEU A 113 -1.54 15.03 -11.60
N GLY A 114 -0.25 14.93 -11.25
CA GLY A 114 0.42 15.93 -10.43
C GLY A 114 -0.16 16.03 -9.00
N PHE A 115 0.52 16.76 -8.11
CA PHE A 115 0.14 16.80 -6.69
C PHE A 115 -1.28 17.35 -6.45
N SER A 116 -1.64 18.44 -7.13
CA SER A 116 -2.92 19.16 -6.98
C SER A 116 -4.17 18.29 -7.17
N LEU A 117 -4.06 17.24 -7.99
CA LEU A 117 -5.15 16.31 -8.23
C LEU A 117 -4.98 15.01 -7.44
N ALA A 118 -3.74 14.58 -7.19
CA ALA A 118 -3.46 13.36 -6.45
C ALA A 118 -3.91 13.42 -4.97
N TRP A 119 -3.75 14.55 -4.27
CA TRP A 119 -4.20 14.61 -2.86
C TRP A 119 -5.73 14.43 -2.71
N LYS A 120 -6.50 14.68 -3.77
CA LYS A 120 -7.97 14.46 -3.80
C LYS A 120 -8.36 12.98 -3.81
N VAL A 121 -7.41 12.05 -3.92
CA VAL A 121 -7.65 10.62 -3.67
C VAL A 121 -7.69 10.29 -2.16
N GLY A 122 -7.29 11.22 -1.29
CA GLY A 122 -7.30 11.06 0.17
C GLY A 122 -8.65 10.64 0.75
N PRO A 123 -9.79 11.24 0.35
CA PRO A 123 -11.11 10.78 0.79
C PRO A 123 -11.41 9.32 0.42
N PHE A 124 -10.93 8.84 -0.72
CA PHE A 124 -11.09 7.44 -1.11
C PHE A 124 -10.22 6.51 -0.22
N LEU A 125 -9.01 6.92 0.14
CA LEU A 125 -8.19 6.20 1.14
C LEU A 125 -8.92 6.10 2.49
N LEU A 126 -9.50 7.20 2.98
CA LEU A 126 -10.25 7.22 4.23
C LEU A 126 -11.47 6.28 4.18
N PHE A 127 -12.23 6.32 3.08
CA PHE A 127 -13.36 5.41 2.87
C PHE A 127 -12.93 3.94 2.87
N CYS A 128 -11.81 3.62 2.20
CA CYS A 128 -11.28 2.25 2.24
C CYS A 128 -10.84 1.84 3.65
N LEU A 129 -10.23 2.75 4.42
CA LEU A 129 -9.85 2.50 5.81
C LEU A 129 -11.07 2.25 6.69
N GLU A 130 -12.16 3.00 6.53
CA GLU A 130 -13.41 2.77 7.27
C GLU A 130 -13.98 1.38 7.01
N ILE A 131 -14.02 0.96 5.75
CA ILE A 131 -14.48 -0.40 5.38
C ILE A 131 -13.55 -1.47 5.96
N PHE A 132 -12.24 -1.25 5.92
CA PHE A 132 -11.26 -2.18 6.45
C PHE A 132 -11.33 -2.33 7.98
N LEU A 133 -11.78 -1.30 8.70
CA LEU A 133 -11.88 -1.30 10.16
C LEU A 133 -13.27 -1.70 10.71
N SER A 134 -14.28 -1.86 9.84
CA SER A 134 -15.67 -2.19 10.19
C SER A 134 -15.90 -3.69 10.30
#